data_AF-A0A6D1P050-F1
#
_entry.id   AF-A0A6D1P050-F1
#
_cell.length_a   1.000
_cell.length_b   1.000
_cell.length_c   1.000
_cell.angle_alpha   90.00
_cell.angle_beta   90.00
_cell.angle_gamma   90.00
#
_symmetry.space_group_name_H-M   'P 1'
#
loop_
_entity.id
_entity.type
_entity.pdbx_description
1 polymer ?
#
loop_
_entity_poly.entity_id
_entity_poly.type
_entity_poly.pdbx_seq_one_letter_code
_entity_poly.pdbx_strand_id
1 'polypeptide(L)'
;MVTITAAFTCSKSRTDEFGGMTILVTKDTHYYQDGCQFSRLMNEAHKAGIQYALCKVTHYHGESSYVASYVLSCDVADSAQEVVNRRLKACAGKEPEDGIYILSEEDNTSLSVELVTELSPLDYDKLSKLLPSLDTLCGA
;
A
#
# COMPACT_ATOMS: atom_id res chain seq x y z
N MET A 1 -19.78 14.80 -21.62
CA MET A 1 -18.73 13.78 -21.71
C MET A 1 -17.55 14.43 -22.41
N VAL A 2 -16.40 14.57 -21.74
CA VAL A 2 -15.19 15.15 -22.33
C VAL A 2 -14.21 14.00 -22.53
N THR A 3 -13.91 13.68 -23.78
CA THR A 3 -12.91 12.67 -24.13
C THR A 3 -11.61 13.39 -24.43
N ILE A 4 -10.60 13.18 -23.60
CA ILE A 4 -9.24 13.66 -23.85
C ILE A 4 -8.43 12.47 -24.38
N THR A 5 -8.19 12.45 -25.68
CA THR A 5 -7.36 11.43 -26.32
C THR A 5 -5.90 11.89 -26.27
N ALA A 6 -5.07 11.24 -25.46
CA ALA A 6 -3.64 11.51 -25.39
C ALA A 6 -2.85 10.29 -25.87
N ALA A 7 -2.40 10.32 -27.12
CA ALA A 7 -1.45 9.36 -27.67
C ALA A 7 -0.03 9.93 -27.50
N PHE A 8 0.68 9.53 -26.44
CA PHE A 8 2.07 9.95 -26.21
C PHE A 8 3.03 9.07 -27.01
N THR A 9 3.13 9.31 -28.30
CA THR A 9 4.30 8.89 -29.09
C THR A 9 4.81 10.09 -29.86
N CYS A 10 5.76 10.82 -29.27
CA CYS A 10 6.56 11.78 -30.02
C CYS A 10 7.59 11.00 -30.84
N SER A 11 7.68 11.26 -32.14
CA SER A 11 8.70 10.69 -33.04
C SER A 11 10.12 11.23 -32.76
N LYS A 12 10.25 12.17 -31.83
CA LYS A 12 11.53 12.75 -31.38
C LYS A 12 11.56 12.80 -29.85
N SER A 13 12.69 12.39 -29.28
CA SER A 13 12.97 12.58 -27.86
C SER A 13 12.97 14.07 -27.54
N ARG A 14 12.08 14.51 -26.65
CA ARG A 14 12.07 15.89 -26.14
C ARG A 14 13.02 15.98 -24.95
N THR A 15 13.86 17.01 -24.92
CA THR A 15 14.78 17.32 -23.83
C THR A 15 14.40 18.60 -23.07
N ASP A 16 13.24 19.17 -23.39
CA ASP A 16 12.66 20.33 -22.72
C ASP A 16 11.69 19.90 -21.60
N GLU A 17 11.10 20.87 -20.90
CA GLU A 17 10.18 20.64 -19.77
C GLU A 17 8.91 19.82 -20.12
N PHE A 18 8.68 19.57 -21.42
CA PHE A 18 7.59 18.75 -21.94
C PHE A 18 8.01 17.32 -22.32
N GLY A 19 9.27 16.93 -22.04
CA GLY A 19 9.80 15.58 -22.22
C GLY A 19 10.04 14.86 -20.88
N GLY A 20 9.84 13.53 -20.86
CA GLY A 20 10.24 12.67 -19.72
C GLY A 20 9.36 12.73 -18.47
N MET A 21 8.24 13.45 -18.50
CA MET A 21 7.31 13.62 -17.37
C MET A 21 6.05 12.75 -17.59
N THR A 22 5.59 12.05 -16.55
CA THR A 22 4.31 11.33 -16.56
C THR A 22 3.28 12.20 -15.86
N ILE A 23 2.16 12.47 -16.52
CA ILE A 23 1.06 13.22 -15.92
C ILE A 23 0.00 12.22 -15.47
N LEU A 24 -0.13 12.04 -14.16
CA LEU A 24 -1.24 11.28 -13.58
C LEU A 24 -2.46 12.21 -13.48
N VAL A 25 -3.53 11.86 -14.19
CA VAL A 25 -4.80 12.61 -14.18
C VAL A 25 -5.85 11.76 -13.47
N THR A 26 -6.40 12.27 -12.36
CA THR A 26 -7.59 11.71 -11.71
C THR A 26 -8.78 12.63 -11.95
N LYS A 27 -9.98 12.22 -11.53
CA LYS A 27 -11.20 13.05 -11.64
C LYS A 27 -11.06 14.42 -10.96
N ASP A 28 -10.25 14.49 -9.89
CA ASP A 28 -10.20 15.63 -8.98
C ASP A 28 -8.81 16.31 -8.95
N THR A 29 -7.77 15.77 -9.61
CA THR A 29 -6.40 16.34 -9.53
C THR A 29 -5.49 15.92 -10.69
N HIS A 30 -4.44 16.73 -10.95
CA HIS A 30 -3.31 16.37 -11.81
C HIS A 30 -1.98 16.56 -11.07
N TYR A 31 -1.05 15.61 -11.21
CA TYR A 31 0.28 15.67 -10.58
C TYR A 31 1.39 15.56 -11.62
N TYR A 32 2.42 16.40 -11.47
CA TYR A 32 3.67 16.31 -12.23
C TYR A 32 4.67 15.47 -11.43
N GLN A 33 5.15 14.37 -12.01
CA GLN A 33 6.16 13.50 -11.39
C GLN A 33 7.21 13.11 -12.41
N ASP A 34 8.48 13.00 -11.98
CA ASP A 34 9.56 12.43 -12.80
C ASP A 34 9.07 11.12 -13.42
N GLY A 35 8.75 11.22 -14.72
CA GLY A 35 7.98 10.19 -15.40
C GLY A 35 8.79 8.92 -15.58
N CYS A 36 10.11 9.04 -15.59
CA CYS A 36 11.02 7.92 -15.74
C CYS A 36 10.98 7.04 -14.49
N GLN A 37 11.06 7.62 -13.30
CA GLN A 37 11.02 6.84 -12.06
C GLN A 37 9.65 6.22 -11.81
N PHE A 38 8.57 6.99 -11.96
CA PHE A 38 7.21 6.48 -11.77
C PHE A 38 6.89 5.35 -12.76
N SER A 39 7.12 5.57 -14.07
CA SER A 39 6.80 4.58 -15.10
C SER A 39 7.66 3.32 -14.96
N ARG A 40 8.91 3.47 -14.53
CA ARG A 40 9.78 2.32 -14.23
C ARG A 40 9.21 1.47 -13.10
N LEU A 41 8.88 2.08 -11.96
CA LEU A 41 8.35 1.36 -10.80
C LEU A 41 6.98 0.72 -11.08
N MET A 42 6.11 1.41 -11.83
CA MET A 42 4.83 0.84 -12.28
C MET A 42 5.02 -0.39 -13.17
N ASN A 43 5.94 -0.31 -14.14
CA ASN A 43 6.23 -1.43 -15.04
C ASN A 43 6.90 -2.59 -14.30
N GLU A 44 7.78 -2.32 -13.34
CA GLU A 44 8.41 -3.34 -12.50
C GLU A 44 7.36 -4.07 -11.65
N ALA A 45 6.47 -3.33 -10.98
CA ALA A 45 5.38 -3.90 -10.18
C ALA A 45 4.42 -4.73 -11.04
N HIS A 46 4.04 -4.22 -12.22
CA HIS A 46 3.16 -4.93 -13.15
C HIS A 46 3.79 -6.24 -13.65
N LYS A 47 5.07 -6.21 -14.06
CA LYS A 47 5.80 -7.42 -14.51
C LYS A 47 5.95 -8.43 -13.38
N ALA A 48 6.12 -7.97 -12.15
CA ALA A 48 6.21 -8.83 -10.98
C ALA A 48 4.85 -9.36 -10.49
N GLY A 49 3.73 -8.81 -10.98
CA GLY A 49 2.40 -9.14 -10.50
C GLY A 49 2.15 -8.69 -9.06
N ILE A 50 2.77 -7.60 -8.62
CA ILE A 50 2.72 -7.12 -7.24
C ILE A 50 1.87 -5.85 -7.13
N GLN A 51 1.09 -5.76 -6.06
CA GLN A 51 0.43 -4.54 -5.61
C GLN A 51 0.92 -4.15 -4.21
N TYR A 52 0.71 -2.88 -3.86
CA TYR A 52 1.18 -2.29 -2.62
C TYR A 52 0.02 -1.65 -1.85
N ALA A 53 0.07 -1.71 -0.53
CA ALA A 53 -0.93 -1.11 0.34
C ALA A 53 -0.33 -0.51 1.61
N LEU A 54 -1.01 0.48 2.16
CA LEU A 54 -0.84 1.00 3.50
C LEU A 54 -1.90 0.37 4.39
N CYS A 55 -1.48 -0.21 5.49
CA CYS A 55 -2.34 -0.86 6.47
C CYS A 55 -2.27 -0.09 7.78
N LYS A 56 -3.41 0.36 8.29
CA LYS A 56 -3.54 0.93 9.63
C LYS A 56 -4.12 -0.14 10.56
N VAL A 57 -3.39 -0.42 11.62
CA VAL A 57 -3.76 -1.43 12.62
C VAL A 57 -3.88 -0.72 13.96
N THR A 58 -5.02 -0.87 14.60
CA THR A 58 -5.22 -0.45 15.99
C THR A 58 -4.67 -1.51 16.90
N HIS A 59 -3.75 -1.14 17.78
CA HIS A 59 -3.23 -1.95 18.86
C HIS A 59 -3.98 -1.61 20.14
N TYR A 60 -4.52 -2.61 20.81
CA TYR A 60 -5.13 -2.50 22.13
C TYR A 60 -4.19 -3.12 23.16
N HIS A 61 -4.02 -2.43 24.28
CA HIS A 61 -3.30 -2.91 25.45
C HIS A 61 -4.04 -2.48 26.70
N GLY A 62 -4.85 -3.40 27.25
CA GLY A 62 -5.80 -3.09 28.31
C GLY A 62 -6.79 -2.01 27.88
N GLU A 63 -6.84 -0.91 28.63
CA GLU A 63 -7.72 0.23 28.34
C GLU A 63 -7.13 1.23 27.33
N SER A 64 -5.88 1.04 26.93
CA SER A 64 -5.19 1.93 25.99
C SER A 64 -5.24 1.39 24.57
N SER A 65 -5.30 2.31 23.60
CA SER A 65 -5.15 1.96 22.20
C SER A 65 -4.33 2.98 21.43
N TYR A 66 -3.64 2.51 20.39
CA TYR A 66 -2.94 3.38 19.44
C TYR A 66 -3.00 2.79 18.03
N VAL A 67 -2.91 3.65 17.02
CA VAL A 67 -2.90 3.24 15.62
C VAL A 67 -1.47 3.26 15.10
N ALA A 68 -1.03 2.15 14.51
CA ALA A 68 0.24 2.05 13.81
C ALA A 68 0.01 1.79 12.32
N SER A 69 0.90 2.34 11.49
CA SER A 69 0.87 2.21 10.04
C SER A 69 1.97 1.28 9.54
N TYR A 70 1.61 0.36 8.66
CA TYR A 70 2.48 -0.65 8.08
C TYR A 70 2.36 -0.64 6.57
N VAL A 71 3.46 -0.90 5.88
CA VAL A 71 3.43 -1.12 4.42
C VAL A 71 3.28 -2.60 4.10
N LEU A 72 2.51 -2.91 3.07
CA LEU A 72 2.26 -4.27 2.57
C LEU A 72 2.57 -4.33 1.08
N SER A 73 3.26 -5.40 0.67
CA SER A 73 3.33 -5.83 -0.73
C SER A 73 2.70 -7.22 -0.84
N CYS A 74 1.83 -7.43 -1.82
CA CYS A 74 1.19 -8.73 -2.06
C CYS A 74 0.94 -8.96 -3.55
N ASP A 75 0.57 -10.18 -3.91
CA ASP A 75 0.22 -10.52 -5.29
C ASP A 75 -1.02 -9.71 -5.72
N VAL A 76 -1.05 -9.29 -6.97
CA VAL A 76 -2.18 -8.54 -7.55
C VAL A 76 -3.46 -9.38 -7.64
N ALA A 77 -3.35 -10.72 -7.64
CA ALA A 77 -4.49 -11.61 -7.62
C ALA A 77 -5.12 -11.75 -6.22
N ASP A 78 -4.38 -11.43 -5.16
CA ASP A 78 -4.88 -11.44 -3.79
C ASP A 78 -5.62 -10.13 -3.46
N SER A 79 -6.58 -10.16 -2.54
CA SER A 79 -7.10 -8.93 -1.93
C SER A 79 -6.15 -8.47 -0.82
N ALA A 80 -5.70 -7.21 -0.88
CA ALA A 80 -4.83 -6.65 0.17
C ALA A 80 -5.46 -6.79 1.56
N GLN A 81 -6.77 -6.56 1.69
CA GLN A 81 -7.51 -6.75 2.94
C GLN A 81 -7.45 -8.20 3.45
N GLU A 82 -7.60 -9.17 2.56
CA GLU A 82 -7.54 -10.59 2.92
C GLU A 82 -6.13 -11.00 3.34
N VAL A 83 -5.10 -10.48 2.68
CA VAL A 83 -3.70 -10.73 3.05
C VAL A 83 -3.38 -10.16 4.43
N VAL A 84 -3.85 -8.95 4.74
CA VAL A 84 -3.71 -8.36 6.08
C VAL A 84 -4.37 -9.25 7.12
N ASN A 85 -5.63 -9.62 6.91
CA ASN A 85 -6.39 -10.46 7.82
C ASN A 85 -5.71 -11.82 8.04
N ARG A 86 -5.22 -12.44 6.96
CA ARG A 86 -4.49 -13.72 7.00
C ARG A 86 -3.20 -13.60 7.83
N ARG A 87 -2.45 -12.50 7.66
CA ARG A 87 -1.24 -12.24 8.45
C ARG A 87 -1.58 -12.03 9.92
N LEU A 88 -2.53 -11.16 10.26
CA LEU A 88 -2.94 -10.91 11.64
C LEU A 88 -3.46 -12.17 12.34
N LYS A 89 -4.23 -13.00 11.63
CA LYS A 89 -4.67 -14.30 12.11
C LYS A 89 -3.50 -15.22 12.44
N ALA A 90 -2.48 -15.27 11.59
CA ALA A 90 -1.28 -16.06 11.86
C ALA A 90 -0.56 -15.58 13.14
N CYS A 91 -0.59 -14.27 13.41
CA CYS A 91 -0.01 -13.70 14.63
C CYS A 91 -0.80 -14.04 15.90
N ALA A 92 -2.13 -13.95 15.83
CA ALA A 92 -3.01 -14.26 16.95
C ALA A 92 -3.11 -15.77 17.21
N GLY A 93 -2.85 -16.61 16.21
CA GLY A 93 -2.98 -18.06 16.29
C GLY A 93 -4.43 -18.57 16.36
N LYS A 94 -5.42 -17.67 16.30
CA LYS A 94 -6.85 -17.97 16.36
C LYS A 94 -7.67 -17.03 15.47
N GLU A 95 -8.91 -17.43 15.20
CA GLU A 95 -9.86 -16.58 14.46
C GLU A 95 -10.13 -15.29 15.24
N PRO A 96 -10.35 -14.16 14.54
CA PRO A 96 -10.73 -12.92 15.19
C PRO A 96 -12.15 -13.02 15.76
N GLU A 97 -12.35 -12.37 16.91
CA GLU A 97 -13.66 -12.16 17.52
C GLU A 97 -14.14 -10.77 17.14
N ASP A 98 -15.25 -10.67 16.37
CA ASP A 98 -15.80 -9.40 15.86
C ASP A 98 -14.77 -8.49 15.14
N GLY A 99 -13.81 -9.10 14.44
CA GLY A 99 -12.74 -8.38 13.73
C GLY A 99 -11.55 -7.99 14.61
N ILE A 100 -11.52 -8.42 15.87
CA ILE A 100 -10.44 -8.22 16.83
C ILE A 100 -9.60 -9.50 16.94
N TYR A 101 -8.32 -9.38 16.64
CA TYR A 101 -7.32 -10.44 16.75
C TYR A 101 -6.67 -10.37 18.14
N ILE A 102 -7.01 -11.31 19.02
CA ILE A 102 -6.44 -11.36 20.38
C ILE A 102 -5.05 -12.00 20.30
N LEU A 103 -4.01 -11.25 20.68
CA LEU A 103 -2.62 -11.71 20.68
C LEU A 103 -2.28 -12.46 21.98
N SER A 104 -2.67 -11.90 23.13
CA SER A 104 -2.45 -12.49 24.44
C SER A 104 -3.58 -12.06 25.38
N GLU A 105 -4.30 -13.04 25.94
CA GLU A 105 -5.32 -12.80 26.96
C GLU A 105 -4.69 -12.43 28.30
N GLU A 106 -3.51 -12.97 28.60
CA GLU A 106 -2.77 -12.67 29.84
C GLU A 106 -2.29 -11.21 29.85
N ASP A 107 -1.79 -10.73 28.71
CA ASP A 107 -1.28 -9.36 28.57
C ASP A 107 -2.36 -8.36 28.13
N ASN A 108 -3.61 -8.82 27.94
CA ASN A 108 -4.72 -8.02 27.42
C ASN A 108 -4.33 -7.26 26.14
N THR A 109 -3.67 -7.96 25.21
CA THR A 109 -3.24 -7.39 23.93
C THR A 109 -4.06 -7.93 22.76
N SER A 110 -4.52 -7.02 21.90
CA SER A 110 -5.25 -7.37 20.70
C SER A 110 -5.05 -6.35 19.59
N LEU A 111 -5.43 -6.71 18.37
CA LEU A 111 -5.30 -5.90 17.16
C LEU A 111 -6.61 -5.84 16.40
N SER A 112 -6.88 -4.74 15.71
CA SER A 112 -7.93 -4.68 14.69
C SER A 112 -7.44 -3.94 13.46
N VAL A 113 -7.88 -4.37 12.27
CA VAL A 113 -7.60 -3.64 11.03
C VAL A 113 -8.53 -2.43 10.98
N GLU A 114 -7.96 -1.23 10.96
CA GLU A 114 -8.73 0.01 10.83
C GLU A 114 -8.98 0.35 9.36
N LEU A 115 -7.91 0.30 8.55
CA LEU A 115 -7.98 0.70 7.14
C LEU A 115 -6.87 0.02 6.33
N VAL A 116 -7.23 -0.42 5.12
CA VAL A 116 -6.28 -0.81 4.09
C VAL A 116 -6.49 0.08 2.88
N THR A 117 -5.42 0.74 2.43
CA THR A 117 -5.47 1.67 1.29
C THR A 117 -4.41 1.27 0.28
N GLU A 118 -4.81 1.08 -0.98
CA GLU A 118 -3.88 0.82 -2.06
C GLU A 118 -2.90 1.98 -2.24
N LEU A 119 -1.64 1.64 -2.54
CA LEU A 119 -0.57 2.60 -2.78
C LEU A 119 -0.06 2.46 -4.21
N SER A 120 0.36 3.60 -4.78
CA SER A 120 1.22 3.54 -5.95
C SER A 120 2.59 2.96 -5.56
N PRO A 121 3.30 2.28 -6.47
CA PRO A 121 4.67 1.81 -6.24
C PRO A 121 5.63 2.92 -5.79
N LEU A 122 5.41 4.15 -6.25
CA LEU A 122 6.22 5.29 -5.82
C LEU A 122 5.92 5.70 -4.37
N ASP A 123 4.66 5.71 -3.97
CA ASP A 123 4.29 6.01 -2.59
C ASP A 123 4.79 4.91 -1.65
N TYR A 124 4.72 3.66 -2.09
CA TYR A 124 5.32 2.53 -1.36
C TYR A 124 6.85 2.67 -1.23
N ASP A 125 7.58 3.01 -2.30
CA ASP A 125 9.04 3.23 -2.24
C ASP A 125 9.45 4.35 -1.26
N LYS A 126 8.59 5.36 -1.08
CA LYS A 126 8.82 6.42 -0.09
C LYS A 126 8.47 5.95 1.32
N LEU A 127 7.30 5.34 1.50
CA LEU A 127 6.78 4.95 2.81
C LEU A 127 7.53 3.77 3.42
N SER A 128 8.01 2.82 2.61
CA SER A 128 8.81 1.66 3.07
C SER A 128 10.14 2.05 3.73
N LYS A 129 10.61 3.28 3.52
CA LYS A 129 11.81 3.83 4.19
C LYS A 129 11.51 4.41 5.57
N LEU A 130 10.23 4.66 5.88
CA LEU A 130 9.78 5.34 7.09
C LEU A 130 8.92 4.45 7.98
N LEU A 131 8.19 3.51 7.38
CA LEU A 131 7.23 2.65 8.03
C LEU A 131 7.69 1.19 7.99
N PRO A 132 7.41 0.42 9.06
CA PRO A 132 7.67 -1.01 9.08
C PRO A 132 6.81 -1.77 8.04
N SER A 133 7.32 -2.91 7.57
CA SER A 133 6.50 -3.87 6.82
C SER A 133 5.50 -4.53 7.76
N LEU A 134 4.30 -4.83 7.26
CA LEU A 134 3.33 -5.63 8.01
C LEU A 134 3.92 -7.00 8.42
N ASP A 135 4.86 -7.55 7.66
CA ASP A 135 5.58 -8.78 8.02
C ASP A 135 6.38 -8.66 9.32
N THR A 136 6.79 -7.44 9.70
CA THR A 136 7.54 -7.21 10.95
C THR A 136 6.64 -7.11 12.17
N LEU A 137 5.32 -6.94 11.99
CA LEU A 137 4.35 -6.81 13.08
C LEU A 137 4.41 -7.99 14.05
N CYS A 138 4.70 -9.18 13.53
CA CYS A 138 4.57 -10.43 14.28
C CYS A 138 5.89 -11.21 14.41
N GLY A 139 6.98 -10.68 13.82
CA GLY A 139 8.23 -11.42 13.65
C GLY A 139 8.06 -12.61 12.71
N ALA A 140 8.85 -12.66 11.64
CA ALA A 140 8.92 -13.84 10.78
C ALA A 140 9.32 -15.11 11.57
#